data_AF-A0A2A2DHN2-F1
#
_entry.id   AF-A0A2A2DHN2-F1
#
_cell.length_a   1.000
_cell.length_b   1.000
_cell.length_c   1.000
_cell.angle_alpha   90.00
_cell.angle_beta   90.00
_cell.angle_gamma   90.00
#
_symmetry.space_group_name_H-M   'P 1'
#
loop_
_entity.id
_entity.type
_entity.pdbx_description
1 polymer ?
#
loop_
_entity_poly.entity_id
_entity_poly.type
_entity_poly.pdbx_seq_one_letter_code
_entity_poly.pdbx_strand_id
1 'polypeptide(L)'
;MVTEDGARALVARARATGLRADTGPAPAPRAGSHVVVLVKPEVMTADHAADALAEAVRVLGRGEVDVLRGAVVPAADFAGRGYLLLHYPRLHRVAADGSRALCSGAREELGALLATSGTGGAVGAYEAMTREAGLSPAALDERCRTAGIRKLGSGSYASVTELNGRPATVLNGFLPSLAAGYAAPGTLVGLLECHSLREIDELRGGLLGPLDPVGAPRESLRGALGALAREHGTALSEGRNAVHLSAGHLEGMFQAWRYFTAADGEDVGGTAFGRSLADRGVSPAEVAALAADHNLAEDSGETVSPHGATENLPRAAALDRVLRWAATGKGLGT
;
A
#
# COMPACT_ATOMS: atom_id res chain seq x y z
N MET A 1 0.26 1.65 -24.05
CA MET A 1 0.49 2.45 -22.83
C MET A 1 -0.72 3.33 -22.59
N VAL A 2 -1.07 3.55 -21.32
CA VAL A 2 -2.19 4.41 -20.93
C VAL A 2 -1.78 5.87 -21.06
N THR A 3 -2.58 6.67 -21.74
CA THR A 3 -2.42 8.13 -21.85
C THR A 3 -3.33 8.86 -20.88
N GLU A 4 -3.15 10.17 -20.71
CA GLU A 4 -4.05 11.01 -19.90
C GLU A 4 -5.51 10.90 -20.37
N ASP A 5 -5.75 10.98 -21.68
CA ASP A 5 -7.09 10.80 -22.26
C ASP A 5 -7.63 9.38 -22.04
N GLY A 6 -6.75 8.37 -22.11
CA GLY A 6 -7.11 6.99 -21.80
C GLY A 6 -7.54 6.81 -20.34
N ALA A 7 -6.85 7.48 -19.40
CA ALA A 7 -7.21 7.52 -17.99
C ALA A 7 -8.58 8.19 -17.76
N ARG A 8 -8.83 9.34 -18.41
CA ARG A 8 -10.13 10.03 -18.35
C ARG A 8 -11.25 9.13 -18.89
N ALA A 9 -11.02 8.47 -20.03
CA ALA A 9 -11.98 7.56 -20.63
C ALA A 9 -12.26 6.33 -19.74
N LEU A 10 -11.25 5.79 -19.04
CA LEU A 10 -11.43 4.71 -18.06
C LEU A 10 -12.37 5.11 -16.93
N VAL A 11 -12.14 6.28 -16.34
CA VAL A 11 -12.99 6.82 -15.26
C VAL A 11 -14.42 7.02 -15.75
N ALA A 12 -14.59 7.60 -16.94
CA ALA A 12 -15.91 7.80 -17.54
C ALA A 12 -16.66 6.47 -17.73
N ARG A 13 -15.98 5.42 -18.23
CA ARG A 13 -16.58 4.08 -18.39
C ARG A 13 -16.98 3.47 -17.05
N ALA A 14 -16.10 3.49 -16.05
CA ALA A 14 -16.38 2.93 -14.74
C ALA A 14 -17.59 3.60 -14.06
N ARG A 15 -17.73 4.93 -14.23
CA ARG A 15 -18.89 5.66 -13.72
C ARG A 15 -20.17 5.34 -14.46
N ALA A 16 -20.11 5.29 -15.79
CA ALA A 16 -21.29 5.02 -16.61
C ALA A 16 -21.89 3.64 -16.33
N THR A 17 -21.04 2.65 -16.03
CA THR A 17 -21.48 1.28 -15.74
C THR A 17 -21.70 1.01 -14.25
N GLY A 18 -21.06 1.80 -13.36
CA GLY A 18 -20.97 1.48 -11.94
C GLY A 18 -20.13 0.23 -11.66
N LEU A 19 -19.32 -0.21 -12.63
CA LEU A 19 -18.52 -1.43 -12.58
C LEU A 19 -17.04 -1.12 -12.83
N ARG A 20 -16.16 -2.10 -12.58
CA ARG A 20 -14.76 -2.03 -12.99
C ARG A 20 -14.64 -1.76 -14.50
N ALA A 21 -13.78 -0.82 -14.87
CA ALA A 21 -13.31 -0.63 -16.24
C ALA A 21 -11.79 -0.76 -16.28
N ASP A 22 -11.25 -1.48 -17.26
CA ASP A 22 -9.81 -1.57 -17.48
C ASP A 22 -9.44 -1.47 -18.96
N THR A 23 -8.14 -1.42 -19.23
CA THR A 23 -7.57 -1.35 -20.59
C THR A 23 -7.39 -2.71 -21.25
N GLY A 24 -7.78 -3.81 -20.61
CA GLY A 24 -7.45 -5.16 -21.05
C GLY A 24 -5.98 -5.54 -20.82
N PRO A 25 -5.56 -6.70 -21.34
CA PRO A 25 -4.23 -7.26 -21.13
C PRO A 25 -3.13 -6.47 -21.84
N ALA A 26 -1.92 -6.53 -21.29
CA ALA A 26 -0.70 -5.99 -21.87
C ALA A 26 0.46 -6.94 -21.54
N PRO A 27 1.48 -7.06 -22.42
CA PRO A 27 2.63 -7.89 -22.13
C PRO A 27 3.39 -7.35 -20.92
N ALA A 28 3.58 -8.20 -19.90
CA ALA A 28 4.36 -7.82 -18.73
C ALA A 28 5.86 -7.71 -19.07
N PRO A 29 6.59 -6.75 -18.45
CA PRO A 29 7.99 -6.49 -18.77
C PRO A 29 8.90 -7.65 -18.29
N ARG A 30 10.10 -7.78 -18.87
CA ARG A 30 11.06 -8.84 -18.48
C ARG A 30 12.04 -8.43 -17.37
N ALA A 31 12.28 -7.13 -17.20
CA ALA A 31 13.28 -6.59 -16.29
C ALA A 31 12.83 -5.24 -15.71
N GLY A 32 13.64 -4.65 -14.83
CA GLY A 32 13.34 -3.37 -14.19
C GLY A 32 12.28 -3.44 -13.09
N SER A 33 11.83 -2.27 -12.66
CA SER A 33 10.76 -2.09 -11.67
C SER A 33 9.40 -2.30 -12.32
N HIS A 34 8.70 -3.33 -11.86
CA HIS A 34 7.31 -3.61 -12.22
C HIS A 34 6.45 -3.40 -10.97
N VAL A 35 5.69 -2.30 -10.95
CA VAL A 35 5.03 -1.78 -9.75
C VAL A 35 3.58 -1.42 -10.06
N VAL A 36 2.78 -1.29 -9.01
CA VAL A 36 1.42 -0.77 -9.09
C VAL A 36 1.35 0.57 -8.38
N VAL A 37 0.71 1.53 -9.03
CA VAL A 37 0.29 2.79 -8.41
C VAL A 37 -1.22 2.72 -8.15
N LEU A 38 -1.62 2.98 -6.92
CA LEU A 38 -3.01 3.09 -6.50
C LEU A 38 -3.33 4.54 -6.20
N VAL A 39 -4.27 5.13 -6.96
CA VAL A 39 -4.83 6.45 -6.69
C VAL A 39 -6.08 6.25 -5.82
N LYS A 40 -6.05 6.85 -4.63
CA LYS A 40 -6.96 6.52 -3.52
C LYS A 40 -8.30 7.26 -3.61
N PRO A 41 -9.35 6.75 -2.94
CA PRO A 41 -10.70 7.33 -2.98
C PRO A 41 -10.81 8.82 -2.65
N GLU A 42 -9.96 9.35 -1.76
CA GLU A 42 -10.01 10.75 -1.36
C GLU A 42 -9.84 11.74 -2.52
N VAL A 43 -9.10 11.38 -3.57
CA VAL A 43 -8.95 12.19 -4.79
C VAL A 43 -9.69 11.59 -5.99
N MET A 44 -10.32 10.43 -5.82
CA MET A 44 -11.05 9.71 -6.87
C MET A 44 -12.57 9.81 -6.66
N THR A 45 -13.07 11.03 -6.44
CA THR A 45 -14.49 11.33 -6.22
C THR A 45 -15.23 11.60 -7.54
N ALA A 46 -16.55 11.79 -7.48
CA ALA A 46 -17.40 12.09 -8.64
C ALA A 46 -17.01 13.39 -9.39
N ASP A 47 -16.38 14.36 -8.75
CA ASP A 47 -16.13 15.63 -9.43
C ASP A 47 -14.77 15.67 -10.14
N HIS A 48 -13.78 14.91 -9.66
CA HIS A 48 -12.39 15.06 -10.12
C HIS A 48 -11.61 13.75 -10.29
N ALA A 49 -12.24 12.56 -10.22
CA ALA A 49 -11.51 11.30 -10.45
C ALA A 49 -10.81 11.22 -11.82
N ALA A 50 -11.40 11.81 -12.86
CA ALA A 50 -10.82 11.83 -14.20
C ALA A 50 -9.52 12.65 -14.23
N ASP A 51 -9.53 13.83 -13.59
CA ASP A 51 -8.35 14.67 -13.44
C ASP A 51 -7.29 14.02 -12.56
N ALA A 52 -7.68 13.41 -11.43
CA ALA A 52 -6.74 12.75 -10.53
C ALA A 52 -6.00 11.58 -11.21
N LEU A 53 -6.72 10.72 -11.94
CA LEU A 53 -6.06 9.61 -12.64
C LEU A 53 -5.19 10.10 -13.80
N ALA A 54 -5.66 11.09 -14.57
CA ALA A 54 -4.88 11.68 -15.65
C ALA A 54 -3.60 12.35 -15.12
N GLU A 55 -3.70 13.08 -14.02
CA GLU A 55 -2.57 13.74 -13.37
C GLU A 55 -1.54 12.73 -12.87
N ALA A 56 -1.98 11.60 -12.30
CA ALA A 56 -1.10 10.51 -11.92
C ALA A 56 -0.36 9.94 -13.15
N VAL A 57 -1.07 9.67 -14.26
CA VAL A 57 -0.46 9.20 -15.52
C VAL A 57 0.53 10.22 -16.08
N ARG A 58 0.20 11.51 -16.04
CA ARG A 58 1.08 12.59 -16.50
C ARG A 58 2.38 12.65 -15.70
N VAL A 59 2.28 12.57 -14.37
CA VAL A 59 3.45 12.58 -13.47
C VAL A 59 4.32 11.33 -13.71
N LEU A 60 3.70 10.15 -13.85
CA LEU A 60 4.41 8.91 -14.17
C LEU A 60 5.18 9.01 -15.49
N GLY A 61 4.53 9.52 -16.55
CA GLY A 61 5.18 9.70 -17.85
C GLY A 61 6.36 10.66 -17.80
N ARG A 62 6.26 11.78 -17.06
CA ARG A 62 7.39 12.69 -16.83
C ARG A 62 8.52 12.08 -16.01
N GLY A 63 8.19 11.10 -15.16
CA GLY A 63 9.13 10.35 -14.33
C GLY A 63 9.79 9.17 -15.05
N GLU A 64 9.62 9.04 -16.37
CA GLU A 64 10.10 7.92 -17.18
C GLU A 64 9.54 6.57 -16.69
N VAL A 65 8.24 6.56 -16.41
CA VAL A 65 7.48 5.37 -16.02
C VAL A 65 6.40 5.10 -17.07
N ASP A 66 6.49 3.94 -17.69
CA ASP A 66 5.50 3.47 -18.65
C ASP A 66 4.28 2.94 -17.90
N VAL A 67 3.11 3.53 -18.17
CA VAL A 67 1.84 3.01 -17.67
C VAL A 67 1.33 1.96 -18.66
N LEU A 68 1.50 0.68 -18.31
CA LEU A 68 1.18 -0.45 -19.16
C LEU A 68 -0.32 -0.65 -19.27
N ARG A 69 -0.99 -0.69 -18.10
CA ARG A 69 -2.43 -0.93 -17.95
C ARG A 69 -3.02 0.01 -16.92
N GLY A 70 -4.32 0.27 -17.06
CA GLY A 70 -5.10 1.04 -16.12
C GLY A 70 -6.39 0.31 -15.79
N ALA A 71 -6.80 0.37 -14.53
CA ALA A 71 -8.11 -0.06 -14.08
C ALA A 71 -8.72 0.98 -13.14
N VAL A 72 -10.04 1.13 -13.20
CA VAL A 72 -10.82 1.97 -12.30
C VAL A 72 -11.92 1.09 -11.71
N VAL A 73 -12.00 1.07 -10.39
CA VAL A 73 -12.92 0.19 -9.65
C VAL A 73 -13.76 1.04 -8.70
N PRO A 74 -15.08 0.79 -8.56
CA PRO A 74 -15.84 1.37 -7.46
C PRO A 74 -15.18 1.06 -6.11
N ALA A 75 -15.02 2.06 -5.23
CA ALA A 75 -14.30 1.85 -3.98
C ALA A 75 -14.98 0.81 -3.07
N ALA A 76 -16.31 0.78 -3.07
CA ALA A 76 -17.10 -0.23 -2.38
C ALA A 76 -16.79 -1.65 -2.88
N ASP A 77 -16.66 -1.85 -4.18
CA ASP A 77 -16.29 -3.15 -4.76
C ASP A 77 -14.86 -3.54 -4.39
N PHE A 78 -13.94 -2.57 -4.42
CA PHE A 78 -12.55 -2.78 -4.00
C PHE A 78 -12.48 -3.23 -2.53
N ALA A 79 -13.21 -2.56 -1.64
CA ALA A 79 -13.32 -2.94 -0.24
C ALA A 79 -14.01 -4.30 -0.05
N GLY A 80 -15.13 -4.54 -0.73
CA GLY A 80 -15.93 -5.77 -0.64
C GLY A 80 -15.18 -7.01 -1.11
N ARG A 81 -14.23 -6.87 -2.03
CA ARG A 81 -13.31 -7.94 -2.46
C ARG A 81 -12.15 -8.19 -1.49
N GLY A 82 -12.09 -7.45 -0.38
CA GLY A 82 -10.97 -7.50 0.56
C GLY A 82 -9.67 -6.92 -0.01
N TYR A 83 -9.73 -6.17 -1.11
CA TYR A 83 -8.50 -5.69 -1.76
C TYR A 83 -7.75 -4.67 -0.92
N LEU A 84 -8.41 -3.91 -0.04
CA LEU A 84 -7.72 -3.02 0.89
C LEU A 84 -6.82 -3.79 1.86
N LEU A 85 -7.34 -4.88 2.44
CA LEU A 85 -6.59 -5.81 3.29
C LEU A 85 -5.39 -6.39 2.53
N LEU A 86 -5.64 -6.86 1.31
CA LEU A 86 -4.63 -7.48 0.48
C LEU A 86 -3.60 -6.50 -0.10
N HIS A 87 -3.95 -5.21 -0.19
CA HIS A 87 -3.04 -4.14 -0.61
C HIS A 87 -2.10 -3.74 0.52
N TYR A 88 -2.61 -3.73 1.76
CA TYR A 88 -1.86 -3.36 2.96
C TYR A 88 -1.89 -4.45 4.05
N PRO A 89 -1.39 -5.67 3.77
CA PRO A 89 -1.54 -6.80 4.69
C PRO A 89 -0.94 -6.50 6.06
N ARG A 90 0.27 -5.92 6.09
CA ARG A 90 0.94 -5.53 7.34
C ARG A 90 0.14 -4.51 8.15
N LEU A 91 -0.38 -3.46 7.50
CA LEU A 91 -1.12 -2.41 8.19
C LEU A 91 -2.31 -2.99 8.93
N HIS A 92 -3.08 -3.83 8.25
CA HIS A 92 -4.25 -4.49 8.79
C HIS A 92 -3.91 -5.45 9.92
N ARG A 93 -2.89 -6.29 9.76
CA ARG A 93 -2.48 -7.23 10.80
C ARG A 93 -2.06 -6.50 12.07
N VAL A 94 -1.27 -5.44 11.97
CA VAL A 94 -0.85 -4.66 13.15
C VAL A 94 -2.04 -3.91 13.78
N ALA A 95 -2.97 -3.39 12.98
CA ALA A 95 -4.16 -2.72 13.50
C ALA A 95 -5.17 -3.68 14.17
N ALA A 96 -5.22 -4.94 13.73
CA ALA A 96 -6.15 -5.97 14.24
C ALA A 96 -5.55 -6.84 15.34
N ASP A 97 -4.34 -7.35 15.14
CA ASP A 97 -3.67 -8.30 16.04
C ASP A 97 -2.73 -7.62 17.06
N GLY A 98 -2.53 -6.30 16.93
CA GLY A 98 -1.66 -5.51 17.80
C GLY A 98 -0.19 -5.96 17.74
N SER A 99 0.46 -6.03 18.91
CA SER A 99 1.88 -6.35 19.04
C SER A 99 2.26 -7.75 18.56
N ARG A 100 1.30 -8.70 18.51
CA ARG A 100 1.53 -10.06 18.02
C ARG A 100 1.96 -10.07 16.55
N ALA A 101 1.44 -9.13 15.77
CA ALA A 101 1.78 -8.98 14.36
C ALA A 101 3.13 -8.29 14.12
N LEU A 102 3.81 -7.72 15.12
CA LEU A 102 5.08 -7.03 14.88
C LEU A 102 6.23 -8.02 14.59
N CYS A 103 7.15 -7.63 13.72
CA CYS A 103 8.43 -8.31 13.52
C CYS A 103 9.40 -7.97 14.67
N SER A 104 10.55 -8.65 14.76
CA SER A 104 11.48 -8.50 15.91
C SER A 104 11.93 -7.04 16.10
N GLY A 105 12.47 -6.40 15.07
CA GLY A 105 12.88 -4.99 15.16
C GLY A 105 11.73 -4.04 15.52
N ALA A 106 10.52 -4.25 14.98
CA ALA A 106 9.37 -3.41 15.34
C ALA A 106 8.89 -3.65 16.78
N ARG A 107 9.09 -4.84 17.36
CA ARG A 107 8.82 -5.11 18.78
C ARG A 107 9.84 -4.42 19.67
N GLU A 108 11.10 -4.37 19.27
CA GLU A 108 12.15 -3.66 20.00
C GLU A 108 11.87 -2.14 20.04
N GLU A 109 11.55 -1.55 18.88
CA GLU A 109 11.13 -0.15 18.80
C GLU A 109 9.89 0.14 19.65
N LEU A 110 8.91 -0.78 19.65
CA LEU A 110 7.75 -0.66 20.52
C LEU A 110 8.14 -0.73 22.00
N GLY A 111 9.03 -1.65 22.38
CA GLY A 111 9.51 -1.79 23.76
C GLY A 111 10.19 -0.52 24.26
N ALA A 112 11.04 0.10 23.42
CA ALA A 112 11.69 1.37 23.72
C ALA A 112 10.67 2.53 23.88
N LEU A 113 9.63 2.56 23.05
CA LEU A 113 8.53 3.52 23.20
C LEU A 113 7.75 3.28 24.50
N LEU A 114 7.39 2.03 24.80
CA LEU A 114 6.61 1.69 25.99
C LEU A 114 7.35 2.07 27.28
N ALA A 115 8.67 1.82 27.33
CA ALA A 115 9.52 2.16 28.48
C ALA A 115 9.55 3.66 28.82
N THR A 116 9.30 4.54 27.83
CA THR A 116 9.32 6.00 28.01
C THR A 116 7.92 6.61 28.06
N SER A 117 6.90 5.93 27.52
CA SER A 117 5.54 6.44 27.42
C SER A 117 4.71 6.37 28.72
N GLY A 118 5.11 5.53 29.68
CA GLY A 118 4.31 5.24 30.88
C GLY A 118 3.00 4.49 30.60
N THR A 119 2.81 3.97 29.38
CA THR A 119 1.61 3.19 29.02
C THR A 119 1.74 1.73 29.43
N GLY A 120 0.63 1.10 29.82
CA GLY A 120 0.60 -0.31 30.25
C GLY A 120 0.70 -1.34 29.11
N GLY A 121 0.98 -0.90 27.89
CA GLY A 121 1.02 -1.73 26.69
C GLY A 121 0.54 -1.00 25.45
N ALA A 122 0.44 -1.74 24.35
CA ALA A 122 -0.03 -1.25 23.06
C ALA A 122 -1.24 -2.03 22.57
N VAL A 123 -2.16 -1.34 21.90
CA VAL A 123 -3.38 -1.91 21.32
C VAL A 123 -3.45 -1.64 19.82
N GLY A 124 -4.09 -2.53 19.07
CA GLY A 124 -4.42 -2.27 17.68
C GLY A 124 -5.47 -1.16 17.54
N ALA A 125 -5.52 -0.49 16.39
CA ALA A 125 -6.50 0.56 16.13
C ALA A 125 -7.96 0.11 16.32
N TYR A 126 -8.31 -1.11 15.89
CA TYR A 126 -9.68 -1.61 16.03
C TYR A 126 -10.02 -1.89 17.50
N GLU A 127 -9.07 -2.40 18.29
CA GLU A 127 -9.25 -2.57 19.73
C GLU A 127 -9.33 -1.21 20.46
N ALA A 128 -8.57 -0.20 20.03
CA ALA A 128 -8.70 1.15 20.57
C ALA A 128 -10.13 1.70 20.41
N MET A 129 -10.73 1.49 19.23
CA MET A 129 -12.12 1.88 18.96
C MET A 129 -13.16 1.10 19.77
N THR A 130 -12.90 -0.16 20.16
CA THR A 130 -13.82 -0.90 21.03
C THR A 130 -13.71 -0.49 22.49
N ARG A 131 -12.53 -0.02 22.92
CA ARG A 131 -12.28 0.41 24.31
C ARG A 131 -12.95 1.75 24.64
N GLU A 132 -13.08 2.67 23.69
CA GLU A 132 -13.73 3.98 23.89
C GLU A 132 -15.00 4.08 23.05
N ALA A 133 -16.14 3.98 23.72
CA ALA A 133 -17.45 4.04 23.06
C ALA A 133 -17.64 5.38 22.32
N GLY A 134 -18.03 5.31 21.05
CA GLY A 134 -18.25 6.49 20.21
C GLY A 134 -16.99 7.07 19.57
N LEU A 135 -15.81 6.47 19.79
CA LEU A 135 -14.58 6.88 19.09
C LEU A 135 -14.70 6.57 17.60
N SER A 136 -14.88 7.62 16.80
CA SER A 136 -14.96 7.49 15.34
C SER A 136 -13.59 7.24 14.70
N PRO A 137 -13.52 6.63 13.50
CA PRO A 137 -12.27 6.46 12.76
C PRO A 137 -11.48 7.77 12.59
N ALA A 138 -12.17 8.85 12.23
CA ALA A 138 -11.56 10.16 12.01
C ALA A 138 -11.03 10.77 13.32
N ALA A 139 -11.75 10.60 14.43
CA ALA A 139 -11.31 11.09 15.73
C ALA A 139 -10.06 10.33 16.23
N LEU A 140 -9.97 9.01 16.01
CA LEU A 140 -8.77 8.24 16.36
C LEU A 140 -7.56 8.67 15.52
N ASP A 141 -7.73 8.80 14.21
CA ASP A 141 -6.68 9.26 13.29
C ASP A 141 -6.14 10.64 13.71
N GLU A 142 -7.05 11.59 13.98
CA GLU A 142 -6.69 12.93 14.42
C GLU A 142 -5.94 12.95 15.76
N ARG A 143 -6.37 12.14 16.72
CA ARG A 143 -5.68 11.98 18.01
C ARG A 143 -4.27 11.42 17.84
N CYS A 144 -4.11 10.37 17.03
CA CYS A 144 -2.81 9.78 16.75
C CYS A 144 -1.87 10.76 16.03
N ARG A 145 -2.39 11.52 15.06
CA ARG A 145 -1.63 12.55 14.34
C ARG A 145 -1.19 13.67 15.27
N THR A 146 -2.09 14.18 16.09
CA THR A 146 -1.79 15.24 17.08
C THR A 146 -0.76 14.79 18.11
N ALA A 147 -0.82 13.53 18.53
CA ALA A 147 0.17 12.92 19.43
C ALA A 147 1.54 12.65 18.77
N GLY A 148 1.61 12.69 17.43
CA GLY A 148 2.75 12.23 16.66
C GLY A 148 2.70 10.74 16.36
N ILE A 149 3.20 10.37 15.18
CA ILE A 149 3.24 9.00 14.68
C ILE A 149 4.69 8.54 14.62
N ARG A 150 5.04 7.54 15.43
CA ARG A 150 6.35 6.89 15.41
C ARG A 150 6.30 5.67 14.48
N LYS A 151 7.20 5.62 13.49
CA LYS A 151 7.42 4.41 12.69
C LYS A 151 8.22 3.40 13.53
N LEU A 152 7.68 2.20 13.69
CA LEU A 152 8.35 1.06 14.33
C LEU A 152 9.03 0.15 13.31
N GLY A 153 8.51 0.14 12.07
CA GLY A 153 9.00 -0.69 10.99
C GLY A 153 8.09 -0.56 9.76
N SER A 154 8.35 -1.37 8.74
CA SER A 154 7.46 -1.40 7.57
C SER A 154 6.03 -1.74 8.00
N GLY A 155 5.07 -0.92 7.55
CA GLY A 155 3.65 -1.06 7.89
C GLY A 155 3.31 -1.05 9.39
N SER A 156 4.21 -0.59 10.26
CA SER A 156 4.04 -0.66 11.72
C SER A 156 4.31 0.70 12.32
N TYR A 157 3.27 1.32 12.87
CA TYR A 157 3.29 2.68 13.42
C TYR A 157 2.63 2.71 14.79
N ALA A 158 3.09 3.60 15.67
CA ALA A 158 2.54 3.79 17.00
C ALA A 158 2.37 5.28 17.34
N SER A 159 1.32 5.60 18.08
CA SER A 159 1.12 6.91 18.69
C SER A 159 0.79 6.74 20.18
N VAL A 160 1.39 7.57 21.03
CA VAL A 160 1.07 7.63 22.45
C VAL A 160 0.01 8.70 22.65
N THR A 161 -1.24 8.27 22.79
CA THR A 161 -2.41 9.15 22.87
C THR A 161 -3.25 8.83 24.12
N GLU A 162 -4.48 9.31 24.19
CA GLU A 162 -5.41 9.02 25.27
C GLU A 162 -6.62 8.21 24.79
N LEU A 163 -6.97 7.19 25.57
CA LEU A 163 -8.22 6.44 25.47
C LEU A 163 -8.93 6.48 26.82
N ASN A 164 -10.18 6.93 26.85
CA ASN A 164 -10.97 7.13 28.08
C ASN A 164 -10.24 7.97 29.15
N GLY A 165 -9.51 9.01 28.74
CA GLY A 165 -8.74 9.88 29.63
C GLY A 165 -7.51 9.20 30.27
N ARG A 166 -7.03 8.09 29.71
CA ARG A 166 -5.81 7.41 30.15
C ARG A 166 -4.80 7.30 29.01
N PRO A 167 -3.49 7.48 29.27
CA PRO A 167 -2.46 7.26 28.28
C PRO A 167 -2.52 5.84 27.69
N ALA A 168 -2.44 5.73 26.37
CA ALA A 168 -2.45 4.48 25.63
C ALA A 168 -1.55 4.56 24.39
N THR A 169 -0.81 3.49 24.10
CA THR A 169 -0.10 3.34 22.84
C THR A 169 -1.01 2.66 21.83
N VAL A 170 -1.35 3.35 20.74
CA VAL A 170 -2.21 2.81 19.66
C VAL A 170 -1.37 2.51 18.43
N LEU A 171 -1.52 1.28 17.92
CA LEU A 171 -0.85 0.79 16.73
C LEU A 171 -1.71 1.02 15.48
N ASN A 172 -1.11 1.62 14.45
CA ASN A 172 -1.74 1.92 13.15
C ASN A 172 -3.10 2.64 13.27
N GLY A 173 -3.21 3.63 14.18
CA GLY A 173 -4.46 4.35 14.49
C GLY A 173 -5.16 5.03 13.30
N PHE A 174 -4.43 5.33 12.23
CA PHE A 174 -4.98 5.92 11.00
C PHE A 174 -5.76 4.91 10.13
N LEU A 175 -5.56 3.61 10.30
CA LEU A 175 -6.10 2.60 9.38
C LEU A 175 -7.63 2.59 9.29
N PRO A 176 -8.39 2.71 10.40
CA PRO A 176 -9.84 2.81 10.32
C PRO A 176 -10.32 4.00 9.49
N SER A 177 -9.64 5.16 9.60
CA SER A 177 -9.94 6.37 8.82
C SER A 177 -9.66 6.14 7.33
N LEU A 178 -8.52 5.52 7.01
CA LEU A 178 -8.20 5.09 5.64
C LEU A 178 -9.29 4.16 5.09
N ALA A 179 -9.69 3.14 5.85
CA ALA A 179 -10.70 2.16 5.42
C ALA A 179 -12.08 2.80 5.21
N ALA A 180 -12.48 3.75 6.04
CA ALA A 180 -13.73 4.50 5.88
C ALA A 180 -13.81 5.25 4.53
N GLY A 181 -12.67 5.73 4.01
CA GLY A 181 -12.60 6.37 2.70
C GLY A 181 -13.02 5.48 1.53
N TYR A 182 -12.83 4.15 1.65
CA TYR A 182 -13.23 3.18 0.63
C TYR A 182 -14.71 2.79 0.71
N ALA A 183 -15.41 3.16 1.78
CA ALA A 183 -16.84 2.94 1.95
C ALA A 183 -17.70 4.13 1.51
N ALA A 184 -17.08 5.26 1.15
CA ALA A 184 -17.78 6.47 0.73
C ALA A 184 -18.56 6.25 -0.59
N PRO A 185 -19.85 6.61 -0.67
CA PRO A 185 -20.61 6.47 -1.91
C PRO A 185 -20.01 7.24 -3.08
N GLY A 186 -20.00 6.63 -4.26
CA GLY A 186 -19.59 7.29 -5.51
C GLY A 186 -18.08 7.53 -5.65
N THR A 187 -17.25 7.07 -4.72
CA THR A 187 -15.79 7.11 -4.86
C THR A 187 -15.27 5.91 -5.65
N LEU A 188 -14.12 6.12 -6.28
CA LEU A 188 -13.43 5.14 -7.13
C LEU A 188 -12.04 4.85 -6.57
N VAL A 189 -11.42 3.80 -7.07
CA VAL A 189 -9.99 3.50 -6.89
C VAL A 189 -9.37 3.41 -8.27
N GLY A 190 -8.31 4.19 -8.49
CA GLY A 190 -7.49 4.09 -9.70
C GLY A 190 -6.33 3.13 -9.47
N LEU A 191 -6.10 2.23 -10.42
CA LEU A 191 -4.99 1.27 -10.39
C LEU A 191 -4.22 1.39 -11.70
N LEU A 192 -2.90 1.54 -11.61
CA LEU A 192 -2.01 1.66 -12.76
C LEU A 192 -0.91 0.61 -12.64
N GLU A 193 -0.81 -0.28 -13.62
CA GLU A 193 0.33 -1.21 -13.75
C GLU A 193 1.45 -0.50 -14.49
N CYS A 194 2.60 -0.38 -13.85
CA CYS A 194 3.66 0.52 -14.26
C CYS A 194 4.99 -0.23 -14.42
N HIS A 195 5.80 0.24 -15.38
CA HIS A 195 7.16 -0.24 -15.60
C HIS A 195 8.16 0.91 -15.68
N SER A 196 9.35 0.71 -15.12
CA SER A 196 10.48 1.61 -15.30
C SER A 196 11.80 0.84 -15.24
N LEU A 197 12.83 1.39 -15.88
CA LEU A 197 14.21 0.91 -15.74
C LEU A 197 14.87 1.37 -14.44
N ARG A 198 14.31 2.39 -13.78
CA ARG A 198 14.78 2.90 -12.49
C ARG A 198 14.45 1.92 -11.36
N GLU A 199 15.29 1.88 -10.34
CA GLU A 199 15.05 1.06 -9.14
C GLU A 199 13.90 1.65 -8.29
N ILE A 200 13.25 0.78 -7.52
CA ILE A 200 12.01 1.14 -6.84
C ILE A 200 12.20 2.18 -5.73
N ASP A 201 13.37 2.19 -5.10
CA ASP A 201 13.75 3.19 -4.09
C ASP A 201 13.88 4.58 -4.70
N GLU A 202 14.43 4.70 -5.91
CA GLU A 202 14.47 5.96 -6.65
C GLU A 202 13.07 6.45 -7.05
N LEU A 203 12.20 5.53 -7.49
CA LEU A 203 10.80 5.86 -7.80
C LEU A 203 10.08 6.36 -6.54
N ARG A 204 10.30 5.73 -5.40
CA ARG A 204 9.66 6.14 -4.14
C ARG A 204 10.24 7.42 -3.57
N GLY A 205 11.56 7.59 -3.61
CA GLY A 205 12.24 8.77 -3.07
C GLY A 205 11.97 10.03 -3.88
N GLY A 206 12.01 9.93 -5.21
CA GLY A 206 11.81 11.07 -6.10
C GLY A 206 10.37 11.22 -6.61
N LEU A 207 9.82 10.18 -7.24
CA LEU A 207 8.57 10.28 -8.00
C LEU A 207 7.33 10.22 -7.11
N LEU A 208 7.30 9.39 -6.07
CA LEU A 208 6.16 9.34 -5.15
C LEU A 208 6.07 10.60 -4.28
N GLY A 209 7.20 11.10 -3.80
CA GLY A 209 7.30 12.26 -2.91
C GLY A 209 7.12 11.92 -1.41
N PRO A 210 7.35 12.89 -0.51
CA PRO A 210 7.23 12.71 0.94
C PRO A 210 5.79 12.39 1.36
N LEU A 211 5.61 11.82 2.56
CA LEU A 211 4.31 11.31 3.02
C LEU A 211 3.22 12.39 3.11
N ASP A 212 3.57 13.59 3.55
CA ASP A 212 2.67 14.74 3.62
C ASP A 212 2.52 15.39 2.23
N PRO A 213 1.34 15.35 1.60
CA PRO A 213 1.10 15.98 0.31
C PRO A 213 1.19 17.52 0.34
N VAL A 214 0.99 18.16 1.50
CA VAL A 214 0.95 19.63 1.59
C VAL A 214 2.32 20.23 1.31
N GLY A 215 3.38 19.61 1.84
CA GLY A 215 4.77 19.99 1.61
C GLY A 215 5.47 19.25 0.46
N ALA A 216 4.78 18.33 -0.24
CA ALA A 216 5.39 17.53 -1.30
C ALA A 216 5.67 18.36 -2.57
N PRO A 217 6.79 18.10 -3.28
CA PRO A 217 7.07 18.78 -4.56
C PRO A 217 6.00 18.49 -5.60
N ARG A 218 5.57 19.51 -6.37
CA ARG A 218 4.43 19.40 -7.33
C ARG A 218 4.69 18.42 -8.47
N GLU A 219 5.94 18.11 -8.74
CA GLU A 219 6.41 17.14 -9.71
C GLU A 219 6.33 15.70 -9.21
N SER A 220 6.16 15.49 -7.90
CA SER A 220 5.89 14.17 -7.31
C SER A 220 4.40 13.82 -7.37
N LEU A 221 4.07 12.54 -7.32
CA LEU A 221 2.70 12.04 -7.31
C LEU A 221 1.88 12.65 -6.15
N ARG A 222 2.45 12.67 -4.95
CA ARG A 222 1.77 13.23 -3.77
C ARG A 222 1.61 14.74 -3.86
N GLY A 223 2.60 15.48 -4.37
CA GLY A 223 2.47 16.93 -4.51
C GLY A 223 1.52 17.34 -5.63
N ALA A 224 1.52 16.63 -6.77
CA ALA A 224 0.59 16.87 -7.86
C ALA A 224 -0.87 16.61 -7.44
N LEU A 225 -1.13 15.43 -6.87
CA LEU A 225 -2.47 15.08 -6.39
C LEU A 225 -2.88 15.89 -5.16
N GLY A 226 -1.93 16.31 -4.33
CA GLY A 226 -2.17 17.21 -3.20
C GLY A 226 -2.56 18.62 -3.64
N ALA A 227 -1.98 19.12 -4.74
CA ALA A 227 -2.40 20.37 -5.35
C ALA A 227 -3.84 20.27 -5.88
N LEU A 228 -4.16 19.20 -6.62
CA LEU A 228 -5.50 18.95 -7.13
C LEU A 228 -6.52 18.83 -5.97
N ALA A 229 -6.19 18.08 -4.92
CA ALA A 229 -7.03 17.95 -3.75
C ALA A 229 -7.36 19.32 -3.11
N ARG A 230 -6.36 20.21 -3.00
CA ARG A 230 -6.53 21.56 -2.47
C ARG A 230 -7.44 22.42 -3.34
N GLU A 231 -7.30 22.33 -4.66
CA GLU A 231 -8.16 23.03 -5.63
C GLU A 231 -9.64 22.63 -5.47
N HIS A 232 -9.89 21.38 -5.06
CA HIS A 232 -11.24 20.86 -4.79
C HIS A 232 -11.67 20.89 -3.31
N GLY A 233 -10.89 21.50 -2.42
CA GLY A 233 -11.23 21.59 -0.99
C GLY A 233 -11.13 20.27 -0.21
N THR A 234 -10.44 19.27 -0.76
CA THR A 234 -10.19 17.98 -0.10
C THR A 234 -8.98 18.08 0.82
N ALA A 235 -9.22 17.93 2.13
CA ALA A 235 -8.15 17.86 3.11
C ALA A 235 -7.42 16.51 3.05
N LEU A 236 -6.09 16.57 2.92
CA LEU A 236 -5.18 15.42 2.94
C LEU A 236 -4.32 15.44 4.21
N SER A 237 -3.74 14.29 4.52
CA SER A 237 -2.78 14.08 5.62
C SER A 237 -1.79 12.98 5.26
N GLU A 238 -0.82 12.68 6.12
CA GLU A 238 0.11 11.57 5.91
C GLU A 238 -0.61 10.21 5.82
N GLY A 239 -1.73 10.06 6.54
CA GLY A 239 -2.61 8.88 6.48
C GLY A 239 -3.54 8.87 5.26
N ARG A 240 -3.90 10.06 4.75
CA ARG A 240 -4.77 10.29 3.59
C ARG A 240 -4.02 11.07 2.51
N ASN A 241 -3.02 10.41 1.91
CA ASN A 241 -2.04 11.04 1.03
C ASN A 241 -2.26 10.79 -0.47
N ALA A 242 -3.51 10.55 -0.88
CA ALA A 242 -4.00 10.48 -2.26
C ALA A 242 -3.49 9.30 -3.11
N VAL A 243 -2.30 8.77 -2.86
CA VAL A 243 -1.65 7.80 -3.74
C VAL A 243 -0.72 6.86 -2.99
N HIS A 244 -0.62 5.64 -3.51
CA HIS A 244 0.34 4.62 -3.12
C HIS A 244 1.13 4.17 -4.34
N LEU A 245 2.40 3.85 -4.14
CA LEU A 245 3.26 3.14 -5.08
C LEU A 245 3.83 1.94 -4.32
N SER A 246 3.83 0.76 -4.94
CA SER A 246 4.36 -0.48 -4.36
C SER A 246 5.64 -0.27 -3.55
N ALA A 247 5.71 -0.84 -2.35
CA ALA A 247 6.84 -0.60 -1.46
C ALA A 247 8.14 -1.33 -1.88
N GLY A 248 8.01 -2.45 -2.58
CA GLY A 248 9.10 -3.32 -3.02
C GLY A 248 8.70 -4.13 -4.25
N HIS A 249 9.67 -4.80 -4.89
CA HIS A 249 9.40 -5.64 -6.08
C HIS A 249 8.47 -6.82 -5.75
N LEU A 250 8.59 -7.42 -4.57
CA LEU A 250 7.71 -8.52 -4.13
C LEU A 250 6.27 -8.03 -3.92
N GLU A 251 6.09 -6.87 -3.28
CA GLU A 251 4.77 -6.28 -3.10
C GLU A 251 4.16 -5.87 -4.46
N GLY A 252 4.95 -5.23 -5.32
CA GLY A 252 4.52 -4.82 -6.66
C GLY A 252 4.10 -6.00 -7.52
N MET A 253 4.79 -7.13 -7.42
CA MET A 253 4.42 -8.39 -8.05
C MET A 253 3.04 -8.87 -7.61
N PHE A 254 2.75 -8.94 -6.30
CA PHE A 254 1.43 -9.37 -5.82
C PHE A 254 0.33 -8.39 -6.19
N GLN A 255 0.60 -7.09 -6.19
CA GLN A 255 -0.36 -6.08 -6.61
C GLN A 255 -0.67 -6.19 -8.11
N ALA A 256 0.37 -6.30 -8.96
CA ALA A 256 0.19 -6.48 -10.41
C ALA A 256 -0.59 -7.77 -10.69
N TRP A 257 -0.20 -8.88 -10.04
CA TRP A 257 -0.91 -10.13 -10.18
C TRP A 257 -2.38 -9.99 -9.81
N ARG A 258 -2.66 -9.48 -8.61
CA ARG A 258 -4.03 -9.40 -8.07
C ARG A 258 -4.96 -8.53 -8.89
N TYR A 259 -4.46 -7.39 -9.37
CA TYR A 259 -5.32 -6.40 -10.01
C TYR A 259 -5.43 -6.55 -11.52
N PHE A 260 -4.49 -7.26 -12.14
CA PHE A 260 -4.35 -7.30 -13.58
C PHE A 260 -4.20 -8.74 -14.08
N THR A 261 -3.06 -9.38 -13.80
CA THR A 261 -2.69 -10.71 -14.33
C THR A 261 -3.68 -11.82 -13.96
N ALA A 262 -4.21 -11.83 -12.74
CA ALA A 262 -5.18 -12.83 -12.29
C ALA A 262 -6.50 -12.75 -13.07
N ALA A 263 -6.91 -11.55 -13.50
CA ALA A 263 -8.09 -11.37 -14.34
C ALA A 263 -7.88 -11.91 -15.77
N ASP A 264 -6.63 -12.02 -16.19
CA ASP A 264 -6.23 -12.61 -17.48
C ASP A 264 -6.08 -14.15 -17.40
N GLY A 265 -6.30 -14.75 -16.21
CA GLY A 265 -6.19 -16.19 -15.99
C GLY A 265 -4.77 -16.68 -15.69
N GLU A 266 -3.84 -15.77 -15.41
CA GLU A 266 -2.45 -16.09 -15.10
C GLU A 266 -2.17 -16.07 -13.59
N ASP A 267 -1.17 -16.85 -13.16
CA ASP A 267 -0.70 -16.87 -11.77
C ASP A 267 0.36 -15.77 -11.52
N VAL A 268 1.02 -15.80 -10.35
CA VAL A 268 2.09 -14.83 -10.02
C VAL A 268 3.25 -14.89 -11.02
N GLY A 269 3.46 -16.01 -11.70
CA GLY A 269 4.42 -16.19 -12.79
C GLY A 269 4.09 -15.39 -14.04
N GLY A 270 2.88 -14.85 -14.20
CA GLY A 270 2.54 -13.91 -15.26
C GLY A 270 3.15 -12.50 -15.08
N THR A 271 3.76 -12.23 -13.93
CA THR A 271 4.38 -10.93 -13.61
C THR A 271 5.90 -10.92 -13.84
N ALA A 272 6.51 -9.74 -13.98
CA ALA A 272 7.95 -9.61 -14.23
C ALA A 272 8.85 -10.22 -13.13
N PHE A 273 8.51 -10.01 -11.86
CA PHE A 273 9.28 -10.55 -10.74
C PHE A 273 8.97 -12.04 -10.53
N GLY A 274 7.71 -12.45 -10.69
CA GLY A 274 7.31 -13.85 -10.61
C GLY A 274 7.95 -14.73 -11.67
N ARG A 275 8.09 -14.26 -12.91
CA ARG A 275 8.88 -14.96 -13.94
C ARG A 275 10.32 -15.18 -13.52
N SER A 276 10.98 -14.16 -12.97
CA SER A 276 12.37 -14.33 -12.52
C SER A 276 12.53 -15.29 -11.36
N LEU A 277 11.50 -15.44 -10.52
CA LEU A 277 11.47 -16.47 -9.47
C LEU A 277 11.27 -17.87 -10.09
N ALA A 278 10.34 -18.00 -11.04
CA ALA A 278 10.08 -19.26 -11.74
C ALA A 278 11.30 -19.73 -12.56
N ASP A 279 11.98 -18.83 -13.26
CA ASP A 279 13.23 -19.10 -14.00
C ASP A 279 14.36 -19.62 -13.10
N ARG A 280 14.25 -19.39 -11.78
CA ARG A 280 15.17 -19.83 -10.74
C ARG A 280 14.65 -21.03 -9.94
N GLY A 281 13.54 -21.63 -10.37
CA GLY A 281 12.99 -22.85 -9.79
C GLY A 281 12.09 -22.65 -8.57
N VAL A 282 11.68 -21.42 -8.25
CA VAL A 282 10.69 -21.19 -7.18
C VAL A 282 9.30 -21.38 -7.76
N SER A 283 8.49 -22.25 -7.14
CA SER A 283 7.14 -22.51 -7.62
C SER A 283 6.18 -21.32 -7.34
N PRO A 284 5.16 -21.09 -8.19
CA PRO A 284 4.15 -20.06 -7.94
C PRO A 284 3.45 -20.21 -6.58
N ALA A 285 3.25 -21.44 -6.10
CA ALA A 285 2.60 -21.73 -4.83
C ALA A 285 3.45 -21.28 -3.63
N GLU A 286 4.76 -21.57 -3.66
CA GLU A 286 5.73 -21.09 -2.68
C GLU A 286 5.73 -19.56 -2.61
N VAL A 287 5.78 -18.89 -3.76
CA VAL A 287 5.74 -17.42 -3.79
C VAL A 287 4.41 -16.90 -3.25
N ALA A 288 3.26 -17.48 -3.64
CA ALA A 288 1.94 -17.03 -3.21
C ALA A 288 1.75 -17.04 -1.68
N ALA A 289 2.43 -17.92 -0.94
CA ALA A 289 2.40 -17.96 0.52
C ALA A 289 2.94 -16.67 1.17
N LEU A 290 3.80 -15.92 0.48
CA LEU A 290 4.34 -14.65 0.97
C LEU A 290 3.35 -13.49 0.86
N ALA A 291 2.27 -13.61 0.09
CA ALA A 291 1.33 -12.52 -0.20
C ALA A 291 0.58 -12.00 1.03
N ALA A 292 0.40 -12.84 2.05
CA ALA A 292 -0.26 -12.47 3.31
C ALA A 292 0.68 -11.73 4.28
N ASP A 293 1.97 -11.62 3.92
CA ASP A 293 3.00 -10.97 4.72
C ASP A 293 3.03 -11.50 6.16
N HIS A 294 3.07 -12.83 6.32
CA HIS A 294 3.29 -13.47 7.62
C HIS A 294 4.73 -13.28 8.10
N ASN A 295 4.95 -13.26 9.42
CA ASN A 295 6.32 -13.14 9.93
C ASN A 295 7.10 -14.42 9.60
N LEU A 296 8.24 -14.27 8.94
CA LEU A 296 9.18 -15.34 8.66
C LEU A 296 10.30 -15.31 9.71
N ALA A 297 10.70 -16.47 10.20
CA ALA A 297 11.89 -16.60 11.04
C ALA A 297 13.16 -16.63 10.19
N GLU A 298 14.16 -15.82 10.50
CA GLU A 298 15.48 -15.84 9.86
C GLU A 298 16.46 -16.75 10.63
N ASP A 299 17.65 -17.02 10.06
CA ASP A 299 18.67 -17.86 10.72
C ASP A 299 19.17 -17.27 12.05
N SER A 300 19.05 -15.96 12.22
CA SER A 300 19.34 -15.27 13.49
C SER A 300 18.33 -15.58 14.60
N GLY A 301 17.21 -16.22 14.29
CA GLY A 301 16.07 -16.38 15.20
C GLY A 301 15.15 -15.14 15.26
N GLU A 302 15.52 -14.05 14.58
CA GLU A 302 14.65 -12.89 14.42
C GLU A 302 13.52 -13.17 13.43
N THR A 303 12.47 -12.35 13.50
CA THR A 303 11.36 -12.42 12.57
C THR A 303 11.29 -11.19 11.68
N VAL A 304 10.95 -11.40 10.40
CA VAL A 304 10.77 -10.34 9.40
C VAL A 304 9.44 -10.48 8.67
N SER A 305 8.93 -9.36 8.16
CA SER A 305 7.81 -9.32 7.21
C SER A 305 8.33 -9.47 5.78
N PRO A 306 7.86 -10.41 4.94
CA PRO A 306 8.29 -10.56 3.54
C PRO A 306 8.31 -9.24 2.75
N HIS A 307 7.22 -8.47 2.79
CA HIS A 307 7.10 -7.22 2.06
C HIS A 307 8.03 -6.16 2.65
N GLY A 308 8.06 -6.01 3.98
CA GLY A 308 8.96 -5.05 4.63
C GLY A 308 10.44 -5.37 4.49
N ALA A 309 10.80 -6.66 4.43
CA ALA A 309 12.18 -7.11 4.26
C ALA A 309 12.65 -7.07 2.80
N THR A 310 11.74 -6.81 1.86
CA THR A 310 12.03 -6.54 0.45
C THR A 310 11.68 -5.11 0.06
N GLU A 311 11.30 -4.26 1.03
CA GLU A 311 10.97 -2.86 0.83
C GLU A 311 12.22 -2.10 0.40
N ASN A 312 12.12 -1.31 -0.68
CA ASN A 312 13.23 -0.52 -1.24
C ASN A 312 14.51 -1.30 -1.58
N LEU A 313 14.48 -2.64 -1.57
CA LEU A 313 15.62 -3.40 -2.02
C LEU A 313 15.74 -3.31 -3.54
N PRO A 314 16.96 -3.16 -4.08
CA PRO A 314 17.19 -3.35 -5.51
C PRO A 314 16.67 -4.71 -5.95
N ARG A 315 16.19 -4.80 -7.20
CA ARG A 315 15.54 -6.00 -7.73
C ARG A 315 16.32 -7.30 -7.49
N ALA A 316 17.63 -7.26 -7.72
CA ALA A 316 18.50 -8.43 -7.52
C ALA A 316 18.54 -8.88 -6.05
N ALA A 317 18.67 -7.93 -5.12
CA ALA A 317 18.69 -8.24 -3.68
C ALA A 317 17.34 -8.77 -3.17
N ALA A 318 16.23 -8.23 -3.69
CA ALA A 318 14.89 -8.75 -3.41
C ALA A 318 14.75 -10.20 -3.92
N LEU A 319 15.22 -10.49 -5.14
CA LEU A 319 15.20 -11.84 -5.72
C LEU A 319 16.02 -12.82 -4.88
N ASP A 320 17.26 -12.47 -4.55
CA ASP A 320 18.14 -13.31 -3.73
C ASP A 320 17.53 -13.61 -2.35
N ARG A 321 16.83 -12.64 -1.77
CA ARG A 321 16.19 -12.81 -0.46
C ARG A 321 15.01 -13.79 -0.53
N VAL A 322 14.16 -13.69 -1.55
CA VAL A 322 13.06 -14.64 -1.75
C VAL A 322 13.59 -16.04 -2.08
N LEU A 323 14.66 -16.16 -2.88
CA LEU A 323 15.30 -17.44 -3.17
C LEU A 323 15.83 -18.13 -1.91
N ARG A 324 16.40 -17.38 -0.96
CA ARG A 324 16.83 -17.93 0.33
C ARG A 324 15.65 -18.45 1.17
N TRP A 325 14.52 -17.73 1.20
CA TRP A 325 13.32 -18.21 1.90
C TRP A 325 12.78 -19.49 1.27
N ALA A 326 12.76 -19.58 -0.06
CA ALA A 326 12.34 -20.77 -0.79
C ALA A 326 13.27 -21.97 -0.49
N ALA A 327 14.59 -21.79 -0.60
CA ALA A 327 15.57 -22.86 -0.38
C ALA A 327 15.54 -23.43 1.05
N THR A 328 15.05 -22.65 2.02
CA THR A 328 15.00 -23.04 3.44
C THR A 328 13.61 -23.48 3.90
N GLY A 329 12.59 -23.42 3.02
CA GLY A 329 11.19 -23.67 3.38
C GLY A 329 10.65 -22.68 4.44
N LYS A 330 11.32 -21.56 4.67
CA LYS A 330 10.99 -20.64 5.76
C LYS A 330 9.74 -19.84 5.44
N GLY A 331 8.64 -20.24 6.09
CA GLY A 331 7.30 -19.63 5.99
C GLY A 331 6.67 -19.68 4.60
N LEU A 332 7.12 -20.64 3.79
CA LEU A 332 6.37 -21.17 2.64
C LEU A 332 5.79 -22.49 3.15
N GLY A 333 4.55 -22.46 3.62
CA GLY A 333 4.00 -23.47 4.53
C GLY A 333 4.25 -24.94 4.15
N THR A 334 4.51 -25.73 5.19
CA THR A 334 3.70 -26.93 5.47
C THR A 334 2.58 -26.53 6.41
#